data_AF-A0A5E3WZ19-F1
#
_entry.id   AF-A0A5E3WZ19-F1
#
_cell.length_a   1.000
_cell.length_b   1.000
_cell.length_c   1.000
_cell.angle_alpha   90.00
_cell.angle_beta   90.00
_cell.angle_gamma   90.00
#
_symmetry.space_group_name_H-M   'P 1'
#
loop_
_entity.id
_entity.type
_entity.pdbx_description
1 polymer ?
#
loop_
_entity_poly.entity_id
_entity_poly.type
_entity_poly.pdbx_seq_one_letter_code
_entity_poly.pdbx_strand_id
1 'polypeptide(L)'
;MVSHRIGSAVSLSYLDLIMFAANSSALRLQEIAADIKSISDYRIFPVILESILFALYTVLMIFYCLKYRQDRERVLAVFVVSICLFVMCATSWALDVWILSLELYRLVPGRLMNSGDLGDLPIGQAVDSLNGNLAFARDTCGAIVYVFCDYITLWRAYVIYGRPRWLKVVCISTFVFSCALYANDVALNFTASLSRPPSYATHLETFDHGAIVWGLSSTALATTAFAQVFSTVLIAREALIYRKELKTLLSPYRTSAGRHRLVAVLSV
;
A
#
# COMPACT_ATOMS: atom_id res chain seq x y z
N MET A 1 37.30 -46.15 50.08
CA MET A 1 36.19 -46.51 49.17
C MET A 1 35.11 -45.41 49.01
N VAL A 2 35.32 -44.18 49.51
CA VAL A 2 34.31 -43.09 49.45
C VAL A 2 34.59 -42.07 48.32
N SER A 3 35.83 -42.00 47.82
CA SER A 3 36.22 -40.98 46.81
C SER A 3 35.63 -41.19 45.41
N HIS A 4 35.06 -42.36 45.09
CA HIS A 4 34.57 -42.67 43.74
C HIS A 4 33.08 -42.31 43.53
N ARG A 5 32.30 -42.06 44.59
CA ARG A 5 30.88 -41.67 44.47
C ARG A 5 30.64 -40.16 44.30
N ILE A 6 31.60 -39.32 44.68
CA ILE A 6 31.45 -37.86 44.58
C ILE A 6 31.65 -37.40 43.12
N GLY A 7 32.51 -38.06 42.35
CA GLY A 7 32.75 -37.73 40.95
C GLY A 7 31.54 -37.93 40.03
N SER A 8 30.71 -38.95 40.29
CA SER A 8 29.56 -39.26 39.42
C SER A 8 28.37 -38.31 39.60
N ALA A 9 28.20 -37.71 40.78
CA ALA A 9 27.12 -36.76 41.05
C ALA A 9 27.43 -35.37 40.43
N VAL A 10 28.70 -34.98 40.43
CA VAL A 10 29.16 -33.73 39.81
C VAL A 10 29.05 -33.80 38.28
N SER A 11 29.40 -34.93 37.66
CA SER A 11 29.29 -35.07 36.20
C SER A 11 27.84 -35.05 35.68
N LEU A 12 26.89 -35.56 36.47
CA LEU A 12 25.46 -35.52 36.12
C LEU A 12 24.90 -34.09 36.15
N SER A 13 25.26 -33.30 37.17
CA SER A 13 24.81 -31.91 37.31
C SER A 13 25.30 -31.00 36.18
N TYR A 14 26.52 -31.25 35.67
CA TYR A 14 27.07 -30.50 34.54
C TYR A 14 26.37 -30.81 33.21
N LEU A 15 26.01 -32.08 32.98
CA LEU A 15 25.27 -32.48 31.78
C LEU A 15 23.87 -31.87 31.75
N ASP A 16 23.17 -31.85 32.89
CA ASP A 16 21.85 -31.22 33.00
C ASP A 16 21.91 -29.72 32.72
N LEU A 17 22.94 -29.02 33.20
CA LEU A 17 23.14 -27.59 32.92
C LEU A 17 23.42 -27.32 31.44
N ILE A 18 24.26 -28.14 30.78
CA ILE A 18 24.56 -28.01 29.36
C ILE A 18 23.31 -28.29 28.52
N MET A 19 22.55 -29.33 28.87
CA MET A 19 21.33 -29.68 28.15
C MET A 19 20.24 -28.61 28.33
N PHE A 20 20.11 -28.03 29.53
CA PHE A 20 19.23 -26.91 29.80
C PHE A 20 19.62 -25.65 28.99
N ALA A 21 20.92 -25.31 28.98
CA ALA A 21 21.42 -24.18 28.19
C ALA A 21 21.17 -24.37 26.68
N ALA A 22 21.43 -25.57 26.15
CA ALA A 22 21.18 -25.91 24.75
C ALA A 22 19.69 -25.90 24.39
N ASN A 23 18.82 -26.37 25.29
CA ASN A 23 17.37 -26.33 25.07
C ASN A 23 16.85 -24.88 25.08
N SER A 24 17.38 -24.05 25.99
CA SER A 24 17.01 -22.63 26.07
C SER A 24 17.44 -21.82 24.84
N SER A 25 18.61 -22.13 24.27
CA SER A 25 19.10 -21.47 23.04
C SER A 25 18.32 -21.91 21.81
N ALA A 26 17.97 -23.20 21.70
CA ALA A 26 17.13 -23.72 20.63
C ALA A 26 15.72 -23.08 20.65
N LEU A 27 15.11 -22.97 21.83
CA LEU A 27 13.79 -22.34 22.00
C LEU A 27 13.83 -20.85 21.62
N ARG A 28 14.85 -20.10 22.06
CA ARG A 28 15.06 -18.71 21.65
C ARG A 28 15.26 -18.56 20.14
N LEU A 29 16.01 -19.47 19.51
CA LEU A 29 16.22 -19.43 18.06
C LEU A 29 14.90 -19.65 17.30
N GLN A 30 14.05 -20.55 17.80
CA GLN A 30 12.72 -20.80 17.21
C GLN A 30 11.79 -19.59 17.37
N GLU A 31 11.78 -18.95 18.54
CA GLU A 31 11.03 -17.70 18.76
C GLU A 31 11.50 -16.58 17.83
N ILE A 32 12.82 -16.38 17.73
CA ILE A 32 13.41 -15.38 16.81
C ILE A 32 13.05 -15.71 15.36
N ALA A 33 13.12 -16.97 14.94
CA ALA A 33 12.76 -17.39 13.60
C ALA A 33 11.27 -17.16 13.30
N ALA A 34 10.38 -17.42 14.27
CA ALA A 34 8.96 -17.16 14.14
C ALA A 34 8.65 -15.65 14.03
N ASP A 35 9.31 -14.82 14.84
CA ASP A 35 9.20 -13.36 14.78
C ASP A 35 9.71 -12.81 13.45
N ILE A 36 10.89 -13.25 12.99
CA ILE A 36 11.45 -12.84 11.69
C ILE A 36 10.52 -13.24 10.55
N LYS A 37 9.94 -14.46 10.60
CA LYS A 37 8.99 -14.92 9.60
C LYS A 37 7.74 -14.04 9.58
N SER A 38 7.17 -13.73 10.75
CA SER A 38 6.03 -12.82 10.86
C SER A 38 6.35 -11.43 10.28
N ILE A 39 7.49 -10.84 10.65
CA ILE A 39 7.93 -9.53 10.12
C ILE A 39 8.11 -9.59 8.60
N SER A 40 8.70 -10.67 8.09
CA SER A 40 8.90 -10.88 6.66
C SER A 40 7.58 -10.96 5.90
N ASP A 41 6.62 -11.74 6.39
CA ASP A 41 5.34 -11.97 5.72
C ASP A 41 4.48 -10.69 5.72
N TYR A 42 4.47 -9.92 6.81
CA TYR A 42 3.62 -8.72 6.92
C TYR A 42 4.24 -7.44 6.34
N ARG A 43 5.56 -7.31 6.26
CA ARG A 43 6.22 -6.03 5.90
C ARG A 43 7.16 -6.12 4.71
N ILE A 44 7.99 -7.15 4.64
CA ILE A 44 9.00 -7.26 3.56
C ILE A 44 8.30 -7.53 2.22
N PHE A 45 7.34 -8.44 2.19
CA PHE A 45 6.64 -8.78 0.94
C PHE A 45 5.87 -7.59 0.33
N PRO A 46 5.05 -6.83 1.08
CA PRO A 46 4.40 -5.63 0.55
C PRO A 46 5.39 -4.59 0.01
N VAL A 47 6.48 -4.31 0.73
CA VAL A 47 7.48 -3.31 0.29
C VAL A 47 8.21 -3.75 -0.98
N ILE A 48 8.48 -5.04 -1.14
CA ILE A 48 9.05 -5.58 -2.39
C ILE A 48 8.04 -5.41 -3.54
N LEU A 49 6.77 -5.74 -3.32
CA LEU A 49 5.72 -5.59 -4.32
C LEU A 49 5.54 -4.12 -4.72
N GLU A 50 5.48 -3.21 -3.75
CA GLU A 50 5.43 -1.76 -3.95
C GLU A 50 6.65 -1.27 -4.72
N SER A 51 7.85 -1.78 -4.43
CA SER A 51 9.08 -1.43 -5.15
C SER A 51 9.03 -1.86 -6.62
N ILE A 52 8.50 -3.06 -6.91
CA ILE A 52 8.30 -3.54 -8.29
C ILE A 52 7.29 -2.64 -9.01
N LEU A 53 6.16 -2.32 -8.38
CA LEU A 53 5.13 -1.44 -8.94
C LEU A 53 5.67 -0.03 -9.18
N PHE A 54 6.45 0.51 -8.25
CA PHE A 54 7.08 1.81 -8.36
C PHE A 54 8.14 1.86 -9.48
N ALA A 55 8.94 0.80 -9.62
CA ALA A 55 9.89 0.67 -10.73
C ALA A 55 9.17 0.66 -12.09
N LEU A 56 8.08 -0.11 -12.21
CA LEU A 56 7.25 -0.10 -13.41
C LEU A 56 6.67 1.30 -13.66
N TYR A 57 6.13 1.95 -12.63
CA TYR A 57 5.58 3.30 -12.78
C TYR A 57 6.63 4.32 -13.21
N THR A 58 7.86 4.21 -12.70
CA THR A 58 9.00 5.04 -13.11
C THR A 58 9.32 4.86 -14.59
N VAL A 59 9.37 3.62 -15.08
CA VAL A 59 9.60 3.33 -16.50
C VAL A 59 8.46 3.92 -17.36
N LEU A 60 7.21 3.75 -16.95
CA LEU A 60 6.06 4.37 -17.65
C LEU A 60 6.17 5.90 -17.67
N MET A 61 6.55 6.53 -16.56
CA MET A 61 6.71 7.98 -16.48
C MET A 61 7.85 8.48 -17.37
N ILE A 62 8.99 7.78 -17.43
CA ILE A 62 10.09 8.12 -18.34
C ILE A 62 9.61 8.04 -19.80
N PHE A 63 8.95 6.94 -20.17
CA PHE A 63 8.38 6.79 -21.51
C PHE A 63 7.38 7.90 -21.84
N TYR A 64 6.52 8.24 -20.88
CA TYR A 64 5.54 9.31 -21.03
C TYR A 64 6.21 10.67 -21.20
N CYS A 65 7.25 10.99 -20.43
CA CYS A 65 8.05 12.21 -20.58
C CYS A 65 8.72 12.30 -21.96
N LEU A 66 9.30 11.20 -22.45
CA LEU A 66 9.94 11.15 -23.77
C LEU A 66 8.93 11.38 -24.89
N LYS A 67 7.77 10.71 -24.83
CA LYS A 67 6.69 10.87 -25.81
C LYS A 67 6.06 12.26 -25.75
N TYR A 68 5.82 12.78 -24.55
CA TYR A 68 5.20 14.09 -24.31
C TYR A 68 6.01 15.25 -24.90
N ARG A 69 7.34 15.10 -24.97
CA ARG A 69 8.23 16.12 -25.54
C ARG A 69 7.85 16.49 -26.99
N GLN A 70 7.08 15.65 -27.69
CA GLN A 70 6.66 15.85 -29.08
C GLN A 70 5.29 16.56 -29.22
N ASP A 71 4.37 16.46 -28.24
CA ASP A 71 2.99 16.97 -28.32
C ASP A 71 2.60 17.85 -27.10
N ARG A 72 2.97 19.13 -27.13
CA ARG A 72 3.08 19.99 -25.93
C ARG A 72 1.77 20.65 -25.44
N GLU A 73 0.78 20.89 -26.30
CA GLU A 73 -0.31 21.84 -25.98
C GLU A 73 -1.56 21.24 -25.31
N ARG A 74 -1.99 20.03 -25.67
CA ARG A 74 -3.26 19.46 -25.15
C ARG A 74 -3.12 18.61 -23.90
N VAL A 75 -1.90 18.20 -23.56
CA VAL A 75 -1.67 17.11 -22.59
C VAL A 75 -1.10 17.63 -21.26
N LEU A 76 -0.86 18.94 -21.12
CA LEU A 76 -0.18 19.53 -19.96
C LEU A 76 -0.90 19.25 -18.64
N ALA A 77 -2.23 19.37 -18.60
CA ALA A 77 -3.00 19.11 -17.38
C ALA A 77 -2.85 17.65 -16.91
N VAL A 78 -2.92 16.68 -17.83
CA VAL A 78 -2.75 15.25 -17.51
C VAL A 78 -1.32 14.97 -17.06
N PHE A 79 -0.34 15.58 -17.71
CA PHE A 79 1.06 15.45 -17.36
C PHE A 79 1.36 15.97 -15.95
N VAL A 80 0.84 17.15 -15.58
CA VAL A 80 1.02 17.73 -14.24
C VAL A 80 0.41 16.84 -13.17
N VAL A 81 -0.81 16.33 -13.39
CA VAL A 81 -1.45 15.41 -12.43
C VAL A 81 -0.66 14.11 -12.31
N SER A 82 -0.17 13.54 -13.41
CA SER A 82 0.67 12.34 -13.40
C SER A 82 1.99 12.54 -12.67
N ILE A 83 2.67 13.68 -12.84
CA ILE A 83 3.88 14.00 -12.08
C ILE A 83 3.56 14.14 -10.60
N CYS A 84 2.49 14.85 -10.26
CA CYS A 84 2.08 15.03 -8.86
C CYS A 84 1.84 13.68 -8.19
N LEU A 85 1.10 12.78 -8.84
CA LEU A 85 0.92 11.41 -8.38
C LEU A 85 2.22 10.63 -8.28
N PHE A 86 3.11 10.77 -9.26
CA PHE A 86 4.42 10.11 -9.23
C PHE A 86 5.24 10.55 -8.02
N VAL A 87 5.31 11.85 -7.73
CA VAL A 87 6.02 12.39 -6.57
C VAL A 87 5.38 11.89 -5.26
N MET A 88 4.05 11.85 -5.18
CA MET A 88 3.36 11.32 -4.00
C MET A 88 3.66 9.83 -3.81
N CYS A 89 3.56 9.01 -4.86
CA CYS A 89 3.91 7.59 -4.82
C CYS A 89 5.39 7.35 -4.46
N ALA A 90 6.30 8.18 -4.98
CA ALA A 90 7.72 8.12 -4.63
C ALA A 90 7.94 8.45 -3.16
N THR A 91 7.19 9.41 -2.63
CA THR A 91 7.26 9.81 -1.22
C THR A 91 6.74 8.70 -0.32
N SER A 92 5.57 8.12 -0.61
CA SER A 92 5.06 6.98 0.18
C SER A 92 5.99 5.78 0.11
N TRP A 93 6.47 5.39 -1.08
CA TRP A 93 7.46 4.32 -1.23
C TRP A 93 8.74 4.59 -0.41
N ALA A 94 9.26 5.82 -0.44
CA ALA A 94 10.44 6.18 0.34
C ALA A 94 10.18 6.09 1.85
N LEU A 95 8.98 6.50 2.31
CA LEU A 95 8.56 6.33 3.71
C LEU A 95 8.48 4.85 4.08
N ASP A 96 7.93 4.00 3.22
CA ASP A 96 7.80 2.55 3.45
C ASP A 96 9.17 1.88 3.60
N VAL A 97 10.10 2.19 2.69
CA VAL A 97 11.50 1.72 2.78
C VAL A 97 12.19 2.26 4.03
N TRP A 98 11.94 3.52 4.40
CA TRP A 98 12.52 4.13 5.59
C TRP A 98 11.99 3.49 6.89
N ILE A 99 10.68 3.25 7.00
CA ILE A 99 10.05 2.53 8.12
C ILE A 99 10.67 1.14 8.23
N LEU A 100 10.70 0.39 7.13
CA LEU A 100 11.24 -0.96 7.10
C LEU A 100 12.72 -0.97 7.52
N SER A 101 13.50 0.01 7.04
CA SER A 101 14.90 0.16 7.41
C SER A 101 15.05 0.45 8.90
N LEU A 102 14.27 1.38 9.46
CA LEU A 102 14.29 1.69 10.90
C LEU A 102 13.96 0.47 11.76
N GLU A 103 12.94 -0.28 11.37
CA GLU A 103 12.55 -1.51 12.06
C GLU A 103 13.65 -2.57 11.97
N LEU A 104 14.21 -2.81 10.78
CA LEU A 104 15.27 -3.79 10.59
C LEU A 104 16.53 -3.40 11.38
N TYR A 105 16.98 -2.15 11.28
CA TYR A 105 18.19 -1.66 11.95
C TYR A 105 18.05 -1.54 13.46
N ARG A 106 16.83 -1.37 14.02
CA ARG A 106 16.65 -1.28 15.48
C ARG A 106 16.27 -2.62 16.11
N LEU A 107 15.38 -3.39 15.48
CA LEU A 107 14.90 -4.64 16.04
C LEU A 107 16.00 -5.71 16.00
N VAL A 108 16.78 -5.80 14.91
CA VAL A 108 17.80 -6.85 14.78
C VAL A 108 18.89 -6.71 15.86
N PRO A 109 19.56 -5.55 16.05
CA PRO A 109 20.58 -5.43 17.09
C PRO A 109 19.99 -5.45 18.49
N GLY A 110 18.81 -4.84 18.71
CA GLY A 110 18.16 -4.83 20.01
C GLY A 110 17.84 -6.23 20.53
N ARG A 111 17.44 -7.16 19.64
CA ARG A 111 17.19 -8.55 20.00
C ARG A 111 18.47 -9.37 20.20
N LEU A 112 19.54 -9.05 19.48
CA LEU A 112 20.84 -9.69 19.65
C LEU A 112 21.58 -9.24 20.92
N MET A 113 21.37 -8.00 21.35
CA MET A 113 22.05 -7.38 22.50
C MET A 113 21.31 -7.51 23.82
N ASN A 114 20.05 -7.96 23.84
CA ASN A 114 19.26 -8.09 25.07
C ASN A 114 19.66 -9.33 25.90
N SER A 115 20.94 -9.39 26.25
CA SER A 115 21.51 -10.24 27.28
C SER A 115 21.53 -9.47 28.61
N GLY A 116 20.34 -9.22 29.16
CA GLY A 116 20.10 -9.30 30.61
C GLY A 116 20.29 -8.09 31.52
N ASP A 117 20.83 -6.93 31.12
CA ASP A 117 21.30 -5.97 32.15
C ASP A 117 21.23 -4.46 31.85
N LEU A 118 20.54 -3.99 30.80
CA LEU A 118 20.37 -2.55 30.58
C LEU A 118 18.93 -2.09 30.86
N GLY A 119 18.83 -1.22 31.87
CA GLY A 119 17.60 -0.86 32.55
C GLY A 119 16.49 -0.24 31.70
N ASP A 120 15.29 -0.79 31.92
CA ASP A 120 13.98 -0.17 32.21
C ASP A 120 13.49 1.09 31.50
N LEU A 121 14.21 1.68 30.56
CA LEU A 121 13.61 2.55 29.56
C LEU A 121 13.08 1.65 28.44
N PRO A 122 11.76 1.42 28.34
CA PRO A 122 11.21 0.53 27.34
C PRO A 122 11.50 1.13 25.98
N ILE A 123 12.49 0.57 25.28
CA ILE A 123 12.84 0.89 23.89
C ILE A 123 11.58 0.90 23.01
N GLY A 124 10.59 0.07 23.34
CA GLY A 124 9.26 0.06 22.74
C GLY A 124 8.61 1.45 22.72
N GLN A 125 8.62 2.20 23.83
CA GLN A 125 7.91 3.48 23.91
C GLN A 125 8.54 4.58 23.04
N ALA A 126 9.88 4.61 22.94
CA ALA A 126 10.57 5.54 22.05
C ALA A 126 10.35 5.17 20.57
N VAL A 127 10.32 3.86 20.25
CA VAL A 127 9.99 3.35 18.92
C VAL A 127 8.55 3.70 18.56
N ASP A 128 7.58 3.45 19.45
CA ASP A 128 6.17 3.76 19.24
C ASP A 128 5.94 5.25 18.97
N SER A 129 6.63 6.13 19.70
CA SER A 129 6.51 7.58 19.48
C SER A 129 7.03 8.04 18.11
N LEU A 130 8.17 7.52 17.66
CA LEU A 130 8.74 7.86 16.36
C LEU A 130 7.95 7.22 15.22
N ASN A 131 7.47 6.00 15.45
CA ASN A 131 6.66 5.24 14.52
C ASN A 131 5.28 5.89 14.33
N GLY A 132 4.70 6.49 15.37
CA GLY A 132 3.40 7.17 15.29
C GLY A 132 3.37 8.32 14.28
N ASN A 133 4.36 9.22 14.32
CA ASN A 133 4.43 10.34 13.36
C ASN A 133 4.70 9.87 11.93
N LEU A 134 5.49 8.81 11.79
CA LEU A 134 5.87 8.26 10.50
C LEU A 134 4.72 7.46 9.87
N ALA A 135 3.98 6.69 10.67
CA ALA A 135 2.74 6.03 10.30
C ALA A 135 1.69 7.06 9.89
N PHE A 136 1.51 8.13 10.68
CA PHE A 136 0.62 9.24 10.32
C PHE A 136 0.95 9.83 8.93
N ALA A 137 2.24 10.09 8.66
CA ALA A 137 2.68 10.62 7.37
C ALA A 137 2.41 9.63 6.23
N ARG A 138 2.72 8.34 6.44
CA ARG A 138 2.47 7.26 5.48
C ARG A 138 0.99 7.16 5.14
N ASP A 139 0.13 7.09 6.14
CA ASP A 139 -1.30 6.90 5.97
C ASP A 139 -1.95 8.13 5.31
N THR A 140 -1.48 9.33 5.66
CA THR A 140 -1.89 10.57 4.98
C THR A 140 -1.50 10.55 3.51
N CYS A 141 -0.27 10.15 3.17
CA CYS A 141 0.16 9.98 1.78
C CYS A 141 -0.70 8.93 1.06
N GLY A 142 -1.00 7.80 1.70
CA GLY A 142 -1.85 6.75 1.16
C GLY A 142 -3.26 7.24 0.84
N ALA A 143 -3.91 7.96 1.77
CA ALA A 143 -5.22 8.55 1.58
C ALA A 143 -5.24 9.50 0.37
N ILE A 144 -4.21 10.34 0.23
CA ILE A 144 -4.09 11.25 -0.92
C ILE A 144 -3.95 10.44 -2.23
N VAL A 145 -3.09 9.42 -2.25
CA VAL A 145 -2.91 8.55 -3.43
C VAL A 145 -4.22 7.88 -3.84
N TYR A 146 -5.01 7.35 -2.90
CA TYR A 146 -6.32 6.74 -3.19
C TYR A 146 -7.29 7.74 -3.82
N VAL A 147 -7.42 8.94 -3.25
CA VAL A 147 -8.29 10.00 -3.77
C VAL A 147 -7.90 10.41 -5.20
N PHE A 148 -6.61 10.59 -5.47
CA PHE A 148 -6.15 10.93 -6.82
C PHE A 148 -6.31 9.78 -7.81
N CYS A 149 -6.10 8.53 -7.38
CA CYS A 149 -6.34 7.35 -8.21
C CYS A 149 -7.81 7.28 -8.65
N ASP A 150 -8.76 7.47 -7.73
CA ASP A 150 -10.19 7.50 -8.04
C ASP A 150 -10.54 8.66 -8.98
N TYR A 151 -9.95 9.83 -8.74
CA TYR A 151 -10.15 10.98 -9.61
C TYR A 151 -9.66 10.72 -11.04
N ILE A 152 -8.48 10.11 -11.21
CA ILE A 152 -7.95 9.79 -12.53
C ILE A 152 -8.82 8.76 -13.25
N THR A 153 -9.26 7.70 -12.57
CA THR A 153 -10.08 6.66 -13.20
C THR A 153 -11.44 7.22 -13.60
N LEU A 154 -12.09 8.02 -12.75
CA LEU A 154 -13.33 8.72 -13.06
C LEU A 154 -13.14 9.72 -14.21
N TRP A 155 -12.06 10.51 -14.19
CA TRP A 155 -11.73 11.44 -15.28
C TRP A 155 -11.55 10.72 -16.61
N ARG A 156 -10.84 9.59 -16.63
CA ARG A 156 -10.66 8.78 -17.85
C ARG A 156 -12.00 8.27 -18.37
N ALA A 157 -12.86 7.74 -17.51
CA ALA A 157 -14.21 7.32 -17.90
C ALA A 157 -15.02 8.50 -18.46
N TYR A 158 -14.93 9.68 -17.83
CA TYR A 158 -15.59 10.90 -18.29
C TYR A 158 -15.12 11.36 -19.68
N VAL A 159 -13.82 11.29 -19.95
CA VAL A 159 -13.25 11.66 -21.26
C VAL A 159 -13.67 10.65 -22.33
N ILE A 160 -13.64 9.35 -22.03
CA ILE A 160 -14.03 8.29 -22.98
C ILE A 160 -15.52 8.39 -23.34
N TYR A 161 -16.38 8.69 -22.37
CA TYR A 161 -17.83 8.78 -22.58
C TYR A 161 -18.26 10.07 -23.32
N GLY A 162 -17.33 10.91 -23.81
CA GLY A 162 -17.68 12.11 -24.57
C GLY A 162 -18.16 13.29 -23.72
N ARG A 163 -17.78 13.35 -22.44
CA ARG A 163 -17.94 14.52 -21.55
C ARG A 163 -19.39 14.98 -21.28
N PRO A 164 -20.35 14.10 -20.94
CA PRO A 164 -21.71 14.54 -20.64
C PRO A 164 -21.76 15.33 -19.32
N ARG A 165 -22.63 16.34 -19.25
CA ARG A 165 -22.72 17.25 -18.09
C ARG A 165 -23.06 16.53 -16.77
N TRP A 166 -23.92 15.52 -16.81
CA TRP A 166 -24.33 14.76 -15.62
C TRP A 166 -23.15 13.98 -15.00
N LEU A 167 -22.31 13.37 -15.84
CA LEU A 167 -21.15 12.61 -15.38
C LEU A 167 -20.10 13.52 -14.76
N LYS A 168 -19.94 14.76 -15.26
CA LYS A 168 -19.08 15.77 -14.62
C LYS A 168 -19.52 16.04 -13.18
N VAL A 169 -20.82 16.19 -12.95
CA VAL A 169 -21.37 16.42 -11.60
C VAL A 169 -21.08 15.22 -10.70
N VAL A 170 -21.31 14.00 -11.19
CA VAL A 170 -21.02 12.76 -10.44
C VAL A 170 -19.53 12.64 -10.09
N CYS A 171 -18.62 12.88 -11.04
CA CYS A 171 -17.18 12.82 -10.79
C CYS A 171 -16.74 13.83 -9.72
N ILE A 172 -17.23 15.08 -9.80
CA ILE A 172 -16.91 16.13 -8.83
C ILE A 172 -17.51 15.78 -7.46
N SER A 173 -18.77 15.33 -7.40
CA SER A 173 -19.41 14.97 -6.14
C SER A 173 -18.72 13.79 -5.46
N THR A 174 -18.36 12.74 -6.21
CA THR A 174 -17.62 11.60 -5.68
C THR A 174 -16.24 12.02 -5.19
N PHE A 175 -15.53 12.87 -5.94
CA PHE A 175 -14.23 13.38 -5.51
C PHE A 175 -14.32 14.19 -4.20
N VAL A 176 -15.25 15.15 -4.11
CA VAL A 176 -15.45 15.96 -2.90
C VAL A 176 -15.86 15.07 -1.71
N PHE A 177 -16.74 14.11 -1.95
CA PHE A 177 -17.19 13.17 -0.93
C PHE A 177 -16.05 12.28 -0.43
N SER A 178 -15.24 11.69 -1.33
CA SER A 178 -14.05 10.93 -0.96
C SER A 178 -13.03 11.78 -0.20
N CYS A 179 -12.75 13.01 -0.65
CA CYS A 179 -11.89 13.95 0.07
C CYS A 179 -12.40 14.20 1.49
N ALA A 180 -13.70 14.40 1.66
CA ALA A 180 -14.30 14.60 2.98
C ALA A 180 -14.14 13.34 3.86
N LEU A 181 -14.44 12.15 3.33
CA LEU A 181 -14.29 10.90 4.09
C LEU A 181 -12.84 10.67 4.52
N TYR A 182 -11.88 10.78 3.60
CA TYR A 182 -10.46 10.60 3.92
C TYR A 182 -9.91 11.71 4.82
N ALA A 183 -10.36 12.96 4.68
CA ALA A 183 -9.96 14.03 5.60
C ALA A 183 -10.46 13.77 7.02
N ASN A 184 -11.70 13.29 7.17
CA ASN A 184 -12.23 12.90 8.48
C ASN A 184 -11.51 11.64 9.02
N ASP A 185 -11.21 10.66 8.16
CA ASP A 185 -10.45 9.47 8.54
C ASP A 185 -9.06 9.84 9.05
N VAL A 186 -8.33 10.70 8.33
CA VAL A 186 -7.03 11.23 8.79
C VAL A 186 -7.16 12.01 10.09
N ALA A 187 -8.18 12.86 10.20
CA ALA A 187 -8.37 13.71 11.36
C ALA A 187 -8.77 12.93 12.63
N LEU A 188 -9.48 11.81 12.49
CA LEU A 188 -10.01 11.03 13.62
C LEU A 188 -9.16 9.80 13.94
N ASN A 189 -8.76 9.06 12.93
CA ASN A 189 -8.02 7.80 13.08
C ASN A 189 -6.54 8.06 13.29
N PHE A 190 -5.88 8.74 12.35
CA PHE A 190 -4.42 8.87 12.39
C PHE A 190 -3.95 9.85 13.48
N THR A 191 -4.78 10.82 13.88
CA THR A 191 -4.43 11.71 15.00
C THR A 191 -4.38 10.97 16.35
N ALA A 192 -5.09 9.85 16.50
CA ALA A 192 -4.99 9.01 17.68
C ALA A 192 -3.62 8.33 17.80
N SER A 193 -2.94 8.08 16.68
CA SER A 193 -1.60 7.47 16.63
C SER A 193 -0.44 8.45 16.86
N LEU A 194 -0.71 9.75 16.99
CA LEU A 194 0.33 10.74 17.29
C LEU A 194 0.89 10.52 18.70
N SER A 195 2.15 10.87 18.94
CA SER A 195 2.77 10.74 20.27
C SER A 195 2.07 11.56 21.36
N ARG A 196 1.30 12.57 20.95
CA ARG A 196 0.46 13.41 21.81
C ARG A 196 -0.90 13.57 21.13
N PRO A 197 -1.80 12.58 21.23
CA PRO A 197 -3.08 12.65 20.56
C PRO A 197 -3.91 13.78 21.17
N PRO A 198 -4.67 14.52 20.36
CA PRO A 198 -5.58 15.53 20.87
C PRO A 198 -6.71 14.85 21.66
N SER A 199 -7.24 15.55 22.68
CA SER A 199 -8.23 14.99 23.62
C SER A 199 -9.48 14.45 22.93
N TYR A 200 -9.92 15.09 21.85
CA TYR A 200 -11.08 14.62 21.07
C TYR A 200 -10.83 13.23 20.44
N ALA A 201 -9.62 12.94 19.97
CA ALA A 201 -9.30 11.66 19.33
C ALA A 201 -9.35 10.53 20.34
N THR A 202 -8.75 10.72 21.52
CA THR A 202 -8.80 9.74 22.62
C THR A 202 -10.22 9.50 23.14
N HIS A 203 -11.08 10.52 23.14
CA HIS A 203 -12.47 10.38 23.53
C HIS A 203 -13.29 9.61 22.48
N LEU A 204 -13.01 9.81 21.19
CA LEU A 204 -13.68 9.09 20.11
C LEU A 204 -13.25 7.62 20.03
N GLU A 205 -11.99 7.31 20.33
CA GLU A 205 -11.48 5.93 20.37
C GLU A 205 -12.12 5.13 21.52
N THR A 206 -12.28 5.77 22.68
CA THR A 206 -12.94 5.16 23.84
C THR A 206 -14.46 5.07 23.68
N PHE A 207 -15.06 5.96 22.90
CA PHE A 207 -16.49 5.94 22.60
C PHE A 207 -16.83 4.79 21.65
N ASP A 208 -17.71 3.89 22.09
CA ASP A 208 -18.20 2.75 21.31
C ASP A 208 -17.08 1.86 20.74
N HIS A 209 -15.96 1.73 21.48
CA HIS A 209 -14.79 0.93 21.10
C HIS A 209 -14.22 1.28 19.71
N GLY A 210 -14.34 2.54 19.28
CA GLY A 210 -13.84 3.00 17.99
C GLY A 210 -14.67 2.53 16.78
N ALA A 211 -15.90 2.01 16.99
CA ALA A 211 -16.77 1.55 15.91
C ALA A 211 -17.05 2.64 14.86
N ILE A 212 -17.16 3.90 15.29
CA ILE A 212 -17.37 5.05 14.40
C ILE A 212 -16.18 5.24 13.47
N VAL A 213 -14.95 5.16 13.99
CA VAL A 213 -13.71 5.32 13.22
C VAL A 213 -13.60 4.20 12.19
N TRP A 214 -13.83 2.96 12.61
CA TRP A 214 -13.81 1.81 11.71
C TRP A 214 -14.89 1.89 10.62
N GLY A 215 -16.09 2.35 10.97
CA GLY A 215 -17.19 2.58 10.03
C GLY A 215 -16.85 3.65 9.00
N LEU A 216 -16.17 4.72 9.43
CA LEU A 216 -15.71 5.79 8.54
C LEU A 216 -14.66 5.29 7.55
N SER A 217 -13.61 4.61 8.02
CA SER A 217 -12.58 4.04 7.13
C SER A 217 -13.18 3.03 6.16
N SER A 218 -14.07 2.16 6.63
CA SER A 218 -14.79 1.19 5.78
C SER A 218 -15.65 1.89 4.72
N THR A 219 -16.30 3.00 5.08
CA THR A 219 -17.10 3.80 4.14
C THR A 219 -16.23 4.51 3.10
N ALA A 220 -15.06 5.02 3.49
CA ALA A 220 -14.08 5.58 2.57
C ALA A 220 -13.62 4.53 1.55
N LEU A 221 -13.19 3.36 2.02
CA LEU A 221 -12.77 2.25 1.17
C LEU A 221 -13.88 1.74 0.25
N ALA A 222 -15.11 1.62 0.76
CA ALA A 222 -16.27 1.23 -0.05
C ALA A 222 -16.58 2.26 -1.14
N THR A 223 -16.43 3.55 -0.84
CA THR A 223 -16.62 4.65 -1.81
C THR A 223 -15.58 4.57 -2.92
N THR A 224 -14.31 4.30 -2.58
CA THR A 224 -13.23 4.07 -3.55
C THR A 224 -13.50 2.84 -4.42
N ALA A 225 -13.86 1.71 -3.82
CA ALA A 225 -14.23 0.50 -4.56
C ALA A 225 -15.40 0.76 -5.52
N PHE A 226 -16.42 1.48 -5.05
CA PHE A 226 -17.55 1.89 -5.88
C PHE A 226 -17.13 2.78 -7.06
N ALA A 227 -16.30 3.80 -6.82
CA ALA A 227 -15.78 4.68 -7.87
C ALA A 227 -15.00 3.91 -8.94
N GLN A 228 -14.17 2.94 -8.52
CA GLN A 228 -13.38 2.09 -9.42
C GLN A 228 -14.25 1.14 -10.25
N VAL A 229 -15.22 0.47 -9.61
CA VAL A 229 -16.17 -0.42 -10.31
C VAL A 229 -17.02 0.40 -11.29
N PHE A 230 -17.55 1.53 -10.85
CA PHE A 230 -18.34 2.43 -11.68
C PHE A 230 -17.56 2.92 -12.91
N SER A 231 -16.32 3.39 -12.71
CA SER A 231 -15.44 3.80 -13.82
C SER A 231 -15.19 2.65 -14.80
N THR A 232 -14.89 1.46 -14.28
CA THR A 232 -14.62 0.26 -15.09
C THR A 232 -15.84 -0.14 -15.93
N VAL A 233 -17.04 -0.11 -15.34
CA VAL A 233 -18.30 -0.41 -16.04
C VAL A 233 -18.57 0.59 -17.16
N LEU A 234 -18.33 1.89 -16.94
CA LEU A 234 -18.47 2.91 -17.97
C LEU A 234 -17.52 2.68 -19.15
N ILE A 235 -16.24 2.42 -18.85
CA ILE A 235 -15.22 2.13 -19.88
C ILE A 235 -15.58 0.87 -20.67
N ALA A 236 -15.99 -0.20 -19.97
CA ALA A 236 -16.38 -1.46 -20.60
C ALA A 236 -17.62 -1.30 -21.51
N ARG A 237 -18.62 -0.52 -21.06
CA ARG A 237 -19.82 -0.25 -21.85
C ARG A 237 -19.49 0.49 -23.15
N GLU A 238 -18.68 1.53 -23.10
CA GLU A 238 -18.25 2.26 -24.31
C GLU A 238 -17.46 1.35 -25.25
N ALA A 239 -16.52 0.57 -24.73
CA ALA A 239 -15.78 -0.40 -25.55
C ALA A 239 -16.70 -1.40 -26.27
N LEU A 240 -17.79 -1.82 -25.62
CA LEU A 240 -18.80 -2.69 -26.24
C LEU A 240 -19.62 -1.99 -27.33
N ILE A 241 -19.97 -0.71 -27.15
CA ILE A 241 -20.68 0.10 -28.15
C ILE A 241 -19.79 0.28 -29.38
N TYR A 242 -18.55 0.73 -29.20
CA TYR A 242 -17.57 0.86 -30.29
C TYR A 242 -17.37 -0.45 -31.05
N ARG A 243 -17.31 -1.59 -30.33
CA ARG A 243 -17.19 -2.90 -30.96
C ARG A 243 -18.41 -3.26 -31.82
N LYS A 244 -19.62 -2.88 -31.40
CA LYS A 244 -20.85 -3.11 -32.18
C LYS A 244 -20.87 -2.24 -33.43
N GLU A 245 -20.52 -0.97 -33.32
CA GLU A 245 -20.42 -0.05 -34.46
C GLU A 245 -19.39 -0.52 -35.48
N LEU A 246 -18.21 -0.94 -35.03
CA LEU A 246 -17.16 -1.49 -35.90
C LEU A 246 -17.64 -2.77 -36.62
N LYS A 247 -18.39 -3.65 -35.93
CA LYS A 247 -19.00 -4.83 -36.57
C LYS A 247 -20.03 -4.43 -37.63
N THR A 248 -20.85 -3.40 -37.39
CA THR A 248 -21.82 -2.93 -38.38
C THR A 248 -21.16 -2.31 -39.60
N LEU A 249 -20.03 -1.61 -39.44
CA LEU A 249 -19.27 -1.04 -40.56
C LEU A 249 -18.53 -2.11 -41.38
N LEU A 250 -18.08 -3.19 -40.74
CA LEU A 250 -17.38 -4.30 -41.41
C LEU A 250 -18.33 -5.34 -42.05
N SER A 251 -19.60 -5.40 -41.62
CA SER A 251 -20.56 -6.39 -42.12
C SER A 251 -20.88 -6.26 -43.63
N PRO A 252 -21.06 -5.06 -44.22
CA PRO A 252 -21.34 -4.90 -45.65
C PRO A 252 -20.20 -5.36 -46.56
N TYR A 253 -18.95 -5.31 -46.08
CA TYR A 253 -17.77 -5.69 -46.85
C TYR A 253 -17.58 -7.21 -46.95
N ARG A 254 -18.32 -7.99 -46.14
CA ARG A 254 -18.16 -9.45 -46.05
C ARG A 254 -18.95 -10.23 -47.11
N THR A 255 -19.91 -9.59 -47.79
CA THR A 255 -20.77 -10.21 -48.80
C THR A 255 -20.36 -9.93 -50.25
N SER A 256 -19.41 -9.02 -50.50
CA SER A 256 -18.85 -8.82 -51.84
C SER A 256 -17.65 -9.75 -52.07
N ALA A 257 -17.82 -10.68 -53.00
CA ALA A 257 -16.85 -11.71 -53.36
C ALA A 257 -15.45 -11.15 -53.67
N GLY A 258 -14.43 -11.65 -52.97
CA GLY A 258 -13.03 -11.23 -53.18
C GLY A 258 -12.12 -11.33 -51.95
N ARG A 259 -12.41 -12.23 -51.01
CA ARG A 259 -11.50 -12.60 -49.91
C ARG A 259 -10.32 -13.35 -50.49
N HIS A 260 -9.12 -12.75 -50.54
CA HIS A 260 -7.86 -13.51 -50.35
C HIS A 260 -6.62 -12.65 -50.06
N ARG A 261 -6.66 -11.30 -50.09
CA ARG A 261 -5.39 -10.51 -50.10
C ARG A 261 -5.11 -9.52 -48.97
N LEU A 262 -6.03 -9.25 -48.04
CA LEU A 262 -5.90 -8.11 -47.11
C LEU A 262 -5.65 -8.45 -45.64
N VAL A 263 -5.33 -9.71 -45.32
CA VAL A 263 -4.90 -10.10 -43.96
C VAL A 263 -3.37 -9.94 -43.79
N ALA A 264 -2.62 -9.62 -44.85
CA ALA A 264 -1.16 -9.56 -44.82
C ALA A 264 -0.55 -8.20 -44.39
N VAL A 265 -1.33 -7.15 -44.12
CA VAL A 265 -0.77 -5.78 -43.91
C VAL A 265 -1.08 -5.20 -42.52
N LEU A 266 -1.80 -5.90 -41.64
CA LEU A 266 -2.02 -5.46 -40.26
C LEU A 266 -1.12 -6.20 -39.26
N SER A 267 0.13 -6.42 -39.65
CA SER A 267 1.22 -6.88 -38.80
C SER A 267 2.52 -6.17 -39.18
N VAL A 268 2.56 -4.84 -38.96
CA VAL A 268 3.78 -4.05 -38.79
C VAL A 268 3.51 -3.04 -37.68
#